data_AF-A0AAU9S278-F1
#
_entry.id   AF-A0AAU9S278-F1
#
_cell.length_a   1.000
_cell.length_b   1.000
_cell.length_c   1.000
_cell.angle_alpha   90.00
_cell.angle_beta   90.00
_cell.angle_gamma   90.00
#
_symmetry.space_group_name_H-M   'P 1'
#
loop_
_entity.id
_entity.type
_entity.pdbx_description
1 polymer ?
#
loop_
_entity_poly.entity_id
_entity_poly.type
_entity_poly.pdbx_seq_one_letter_code
_entity_poly.pdbx_strand_id
1 'polypeptide(L)'
;MGNYNEKMTHTLEIDNFSHRNTPFTSPLFSSGSGNWFVTVYPKGTLTSKNMSMYLYVPDPLLRPRSWARDTWFRFVVVNQSSVLKSKSFEAFRIFDKGRSGCGFTTDLCLSKLQEKKFLVNDKLKIEVHISVSYNRGAKDPYELPEKKNEMVNVNGFQVLDSQVKSANWIFTTYPETALHIHPRDPQVKTAYMNILLTMYEKLYNSPLHEFTDEDLANVFKGLLDLRQAGFKMGWLRKRLEKVFAAREKLSGLEAQARELGKQLKDLKLQISTLRSSC
;
A
#
# COMPACT_ATOMS: atom_id res chain seq x y z
N MET A 1 -18.58 1.88 -17.19
CA MET A 1 -17.83 2.51 -16.08
C MET A 1 -16.57 1.68 -15.90
N GLY A 2 -15.40 2.25 -16.16
CA GLY A 2 -14.14 1.50 -16.10
C GLY A 2 -13.82 1.09 -14.66
N ASN A 3 -13.39 -0.16 -14.47
CA ASN A 3 -12.83 -0.64 -13.21
C ASN A 3 -11.57 0.18 -12.91
N TYR A 4 -11.66 1.09 -11.94
CA TYR A 4 -10.49 1.74 -11.39
C TYR A 4 -9.78 0.73 -10.49
N ASN A 5 -8.61 0.27 -10.90
CA ASN A 5 -7.75 -0.52 -10.03
C ASN A 5 -7.29 0.41 -8.89
N GLU A 6 -7.94 0.32 -7.72
CA GLU A 6 -7.57 1.03 -6.50
C GLU A 6 -6.21 0.54 -6.00
N LYS A 7 -5.12 0.99 -6.63
CA LYS A 7 -3.77 0.74 -6.13
C LYS A 7 -3.32 1.91 -5.28
N MET A 8 -2.96 1.64 -4.03
CA MET A 8 -2.27 2.62 -3.19
C MET A 8 -1.01 3.09 -3.92
N THR A 9 -0.92 4.39 -4.12
CA THR A 9 0.12 5.01 -4.94
C THR A 9 1.28 5.47 -4.08
N HIS A 10 0.97 6.10 -2.94
CA HIS A 10 1.97 6.70 -2.08
C HIS A 10 1.51 6.73 -0.63
N THR A 11 2.47 6.71 0.29
CA THR A 11 2.23 6.80 1.73
C THR A 11 3.08 7.93 2.28
N LEU A 12 2.45 8.84 3.02
CA LEU A 12 3.08 9.94 3.72
C LEU A 12 3.08 9.65 5.21
N GLU A 13 4.26 9.70 5.83
CA GLU A 13 4.41 9.69 7.28
C GLU A 13 4.94 11.05 7.72
N ILE A 14 4.20 11.69 8.62
CA ILE A 14 4.48 13.06 9.08
C ILE A 14 4.79 12.99 10.56
N ASP A 15 6.08 13.04 10.90
CA ASP A 15 6.57 13.03 12.28
C ASP A 15 6.24 14.33 13.04
N ASN A 16 6.27 14.26 14.39
CA ASN A 16 6.08 15.41 15.28
C ASN A 16 4.86 16.26 14.89
N PHE A 17 3.76 15.60 14.49
CA PHE A 17 2.62 16.25 13.84
C PHE A 17 1.97 17.28 14.76
N SER A 18 1.85 16.98 16.05
CA SER A 18 1.23 17.86 17.03
C SER A 18 1.95 19.21 17.20
N HIS A 19 3.24 19.25 16.90
CA HIS A 19 4.08 20.44 17.03
C HIS A 19 4.23 21.22 15.71
N ARG A 20 3.74 20.69 14.58
CA ARG A 20 3.89 21.35 13.28
C ARG A 20 2.96 22.54 13.11
N ASN A 21 3.55 23.71 12.92
CA ASN A 21 2.85 24.97 12.61
C ASN A 21 2.90 25.32 11.11
N THR A 22 3.84 24.73 10.37
CA THR A 22 4.05 24.99 8.95
C THR A 22 3.44 23.88 8.10
N PRO A 23 3.11 24.14 6.83
CA PRO A 23 2.71 23.09 5.91
C PRO A 23 3.81 22.04 5.76
N PHE A 24 3.41 20.78 5.63
CA PHE A 24 4.27 19.69 5.21
C PHE A 24 4.06 19.46 3.72
N THR A 25 5.13 19.48 2.93
CA THR A 25 5.08 19.14 1.51
C THR A 25 5.86 17.85 1.28
N SER A 26 5.22 16.88 0.63
CA SER A 26 5.87 15.63 0.26
C SER A 26 6.95 15.84 -0.81
N PRO A 27 7.93 14.93 -0.93
CA PRO A 27 8.66 14.77 -2.17
C PRO A 27 7.69 14.54 -3.34
N LEU A 28 8.17 14.82 -4.55
CA LEU A 28 7.44 14.49 -5.76
C LEU A 28 7.38 12.97 -5.95
N PHE A 29 6.23 12.47 -6.43
CA PHE A 29 6.02 11.08 -6.75
C PHE A 29 5.19 10.93 -8.04
N SER A 30 5.40 9.83 -8.76
CA SER A 30 4.77 9.57 -10.05
C SER A 30 3.58 8.60 -9.89
N SER A 31 2.48 8.89 -10.58
CA SER A 31 1.32 7.99 -10.67
C SER A 31 0.46 8.30 -11.88
N GLY A 32 -0.05 7.26 -12.54
CA GLY A 32 -0.97 7.40 -13.67
C GLY A 32 -0.44 8.33 -14.76
N SER A 33 0.85 8.22 -15.13
CA SER A 33 1.54 9.10 -16.11
C SER A 33 1.58 10.61 -15.77
N GLY A 34 1.40 10.95 -14.49
CA GLY A 34 1.57 12.31 -13.97
C GLY A 34 2.54 12.33 -12.79
N ASN A 35 3.17 13.48 -12.57
CA ASN A 35 3.92 13.76 -11.35
C ASN A 35 3.07 14.59 -10.39
N TRP A 36 3.21 14.28 -9.11
CA TRP A 36 2.36 14.81 -8.06
C TRP A 36 3.17 15.11 -6.80
N PHE A 37 2.71 16.05 -6.01
CA PHE A 37 3.09 16.18 -4.61
C PHE A 37 1.87 16.53 -3.77
N VAL A 38 1.97 16.27 -2.47
CA VAL A 38 0.91 16.58 -1.53
C VAL A 38 1.41 17.62 -0.54
N THR A 39 0.58 18.63 -0.28
CA THR A 39 0.81 19.55 0.84
C THR A 39 -0.28 19.35 1.88
N VAL A 40 0.14 19.11 3.12
CA VAL A 40 -0.71 18.97 4.30
C VAL A 40 -0.52 20.21 5.16
N TYR A 41 -1.62 20.84 5.57
CA TYR A 41 -1.66 21.98 6.47
C TYR A 41 -2.21 21.50 7.82
N PRO A 42 -1.35 21.22 8.82
CA PRO A 42 -1.79 20.60 10.08
C PRO A 42 -2.83 21.42 10.85
N LYS A 43 -2.73 22.75 10.77
CA LYS A 43 -3.64 23.70 11.43
C LYS A 43 -4.69 24.30 10.49
N GLY A 44 -4.77 23.76 9.27
CA GLY A 44 -5.66 24.25 8.22
C GLY A 44 -5.20 25.57 7.61
N THR A 45 -6.17 26.36 7.15
CA THR A 45 -5.96 27.62 6.44
C THR A 45 -6.54 28.78 7.26
N LEU A 46 -6.43 30.01 6.75
CA LEU A 46 -6.99 31.20 7.41
C LEU A 46 -8.50 31.07 7.74
N THR A 47 -9.24 30.23 7.01
CA THR A 47 -10.68 30.05 7.16
C THR A 47 -11.09 28.82 7.99
N SER A 48 -10.15 27.94 8.35
CA SER A 48 -10.46 26.71 9.09
C SER A 48 -9.28 26.24 9.93
N LYS A 49 -9.55 25.90 11.19
CA LYS A 49 -8.58 25.29 12.12
C LYS A 49 -8.41 23.78 11.91
N ASN A 50 -9.18 23.18 11.02
CA ASN A 50 -9.08 21.75 10.73
C ASN A 50 -7.94 21.50 9.74
N MET A 51 -7.28 20.35 9.88
CA MET A 51 -6.25 19.94 8.93
C MET A 51 -6.81 19.95 7.50
N SER A 52 -6.01 20.42 6.54
CA SER A 52 -6.35 20.34 5.13
C SER A 52 -5.22 19.70 4.33
N MET A 53 -5.55 19.08 3.21
CA MET A 53 -4.62 18.32 2.38
C MET A 53 -4.93 18.57 0.92
N TYR A 54 -3.91 18.84 0.12
CA TYR A 54 -4.05 19.18 -1.30
C TYR A 54 -3.06 18.39 -2.13
N LEU A 55 -3.56 17.81 -3.22
CA LEU A 55 -2.77 17.21 -4.28
C LEU A 55 -2.43 18.30 -5.30
N TYR A 56 -1.17 18.35 -5.73
CA TYR A 56 -0.69 19.33 -6.69
C TYR A 56 0.08 18.67 -7.82
N VAL A 57 0.00 19.33 -8.98
CA VAL A 57 0.84 19.10 -10.13
C VAL A 57 2.08 20.02 -10.04
N PRO A 58 3.31 19.50 -10.21
CA PRO A 58 4.51 20.32 -10.21
C PRO A 58 4.58 21.22 -11.45
N ASP A 59 5.15 22.41 -11.26
CA ASP A 59 5.49 23.38 -12.29
C ASP A 59 4.40 23.63 -13.35
N PRO A 60 3.15 23.93 -12.94
CA PRO A 60 2.02 24.01 -13.87
C PRO A 60 2.19 25.08 -14.95
N LEU A 61 2.94 26.15 -14.65
CA LEU A 61 3.19 27.26 -15.57
C LEU A 61 4.08 26.86 -16.75
N LEU A 62 4.95 25.86 -16.58
CA LEU A 62 5.85 25.35 -17.61
C LEU A 62 5.12 24.40 -18.59
N ARG A 63 3.85 24.08 -18.34
CA ARG A 63 3.09 23.11 -19.13
C ARG A 63 2.41 23.78 -20.34
N PRO A 64 2.29 23.06 -21.48
CA PRO A 64 1.50 23.53 -22.62
C PRO A 64 0.04 23.78 -22.22
N ARG A 65 -0.63 24.73 -22.88
CA ARG A 65 -2.06 25.00 -22.63
C ARG A 65 -2.97 23.79 -22.89
N SER A 66 -2.53 22.86 -23.73
CA SER A 66 -3.25 21.62 -24.04
C SER A 66 -3.07 20.52 -23.00
N TRP A 67 -2.18 20.71 -22.01
CA TRP A 67 -1.93 19.74 -20.96
C TRP A 67 -3.11 19.67 -19.98
N ALA A 68 -3.69 18.48 -19.84
CA ALA A 68 -4.67 18.19 -18.80
C ALA A 68 -4.62 16.71 -18.39
N ARG A 69 -4.96 16.43 -17.13
CA ARG A 69 -5.06 15.08 -16.56
C ARG A 69 -6.39 14.93 -15.87
N ASP A 70 -7.22 14.03 -16.39
CA ASP A 70 -8.48 13.68 -15.74
C ASP A 70 -8.22 12.61 -14.68
N THR A 71 -8.43 12.97 -13.43
CA THR A 71 -7.82 12.26 -12.30
C THR A 71 -8.84 12.01 -11.20
N TRP A 72 -9.03 10.74 -10.86
CA TRP A 72 -9.60 10.36 -9.58
C TRP A 72 -8.48 10.26 -8.55
N PHE A 73 -8.69 10.83 -7.37
CA PHE A 73 -7.78 10.66 -6.26
C PHE A 73 -8.50 10.54 -4.94
N ARG A 74 -7.87 9.85 -3.99
CA ARG A 74 -8.37 9.60 -2.64
C ARG A 74 -7.24 9.74 -1.63
N PHE A 75 -7.48 10.56 -0.61
CA PHE A 75 -6.67 10.61 0.60
C PHE A 75 -7.30 9.73 1.67
N VAL A 76 -6.50 8.94 2.37
CA VAL A 76 -6.93 8.20 3.57
C VAL A 76 -6.07 8.65 4.73
N VAL A 77 -6.67 9.36 5.69
CA VAL A 77 -6.05 9.65 6.98
C VAL A 77 -6.17 8.40 7.83
N VAL A 78 -5.05 7.68 7.96
CA VAL A 78 -5.03 6.35 8.56
C VAL A 78 -5.13 6.48 10.07
N ASN A 79 -6.16 5.85 10.65
CA ASN A 79 -6.20 5.64 12.08
C ASN A 79 -5.37 4.38 12.41
N GLN A 80 -4.12 4.61 12.80
CA GLN A 80 -3.16 3.53 13.04
C GLN A 80 -3.55 2.61 14.20
N SER A 81 -4.39 3.08 15.13
CA SER A 81 -4.92 2.28 16.23
C SER A 81 -6.12 1.41 15.85
N SER A 82 -6.82 1.78 14.77
CA SER A 82 -8.01 1.06 14.29
C SER A 82 -8.30 1.46 12.84
N VAL A 83 -7.86 0.63 11.90
CA VAL A 83 -7.97 0.92 10.45
C VAL A 83 -9.41 1.24 10.03
N LEU A 84 -10.41 0.60 10.66
CA LEU A 84 -11.85 0.85 10.42
C LEU A 84 -12.31 2.28 10.77
N LYS A 85 -11.55 3.01 11.59
CA LYS A 85 -11.83 4.41 11.96
C LYS A 85 -11.09 5.42 11.08
N SER A 86 -10.32 4.95 10.09
CA SER A 86 -9.66 5.82 9.12
C SER A 86 -10.68 6.66 8.35
N LYS A 87 -10.26 7.85 7.91
CA LYS A 87 -11.14 8.80 7.22
C LYS A 87 -10.64 8.98 5.79
N SER A 88 -11.52 8.79 4.82
CA SER A 88 -11.19 8.99 3.40
C SER A 88 -11.88 10.18 2.78
N PHE A 89 -11.17 10.84 1.87
CA PHE A 89 -11.62 12.01 1.13
C PHE A 89 -11.25 11.80 -0.33
N GLU A 90 -12.24 11.80 -1.22
CA GLU A 90 -12.03 11.49 -2.64
C GLU A 90 -12.70 12.50 -3.56
N ALA A 91 -12.10 12.69 -4.74
CA ALA A 91 -12.66 13.53 -5.77
C ALA A 91 -12.20 13.09 -7.16
N PHE A 92 -13.01 13.47 -8.13
CA PHE A 92 -12.66 13.43 -9.54
C PHE A 92 -12.40 14.85 -10.04
N ARG A 93 -11.23 15.11 -10.61
CA ARG A 93 -10.80 16.44 -11.02
C ARG A 93 -9.93 16.40 -12.27
N ILE A 94 -10.14 17.42 -13.10
CA ILE A 94 -9.26 17.75 -14.21
C ILE A 94 -8.20 18.70 -13.68
N PHE A 95 -6.95 18.26 -13.70
CA PHE A 95 -5.80 19.10 -13.43
C PHE A 95 -5.28 19.67 -14.75
N ASP A 96 -5.02 20.98 -14.78
CA ASP A 96 -4.49 21.70 -15.94
C ASP A 96 -3.58 22.86 -15.49
N LYS A 97 -3.06 23.64 -16.44
CA LYS A 97 -2.21 24.80 -16.13
C LYS A 97 -2.85 25.82 -15.19
N GLY A 98 -4.16 26.04 -15.28
CA GLY A 98 -4.90 26.98 -14.42
C GLY A 98 -5.42 26.33 -13.12
N ARG A 99 -5.58 25.01 -13.10
CA ARG A 99 -6.07 24.21 -11.98
C ARG A 99 -5.03 23.17 -11.59
N SER A 100 -3.94 23.63 -10.99
CA SER A 100 -2.80 22.79 -10.64
C SER A 100 -2.95 22.06 -9.31
N GLY A 101 -3.95 22.41 -8.49
CA GLY A 101 -4.14 21.87 -7.15
C GLY A 101 -5.60 21.60 -6.83
N CYS A 102 -5.86 20.50 -6.12
CA CYS A 102 -7.16 20.20 -5.55
C CYS A 102 -7.02 19.45 -4.22
N GLY A 103 -7.93 19.66 -3.29
CA GLY A 103 -7.83 19.11 -1.95
C GLY A 103 -9.06 19.30 -1.10
N PHE A 104 -8.91 19.03 0.19
CA PHE A 104 -9.99 19.03 1.16
C PHE A 104 -9.57 19.71 2.45
N THR A 105 -10.46 20.50 3.01
CA THR A 105 -10.47 20.80 4.44
C THR A 105 -11.17 19.65 5.15
N THR A 106 -10.47 18.97 6.05
CA THR A 106 -11.05 17.85 6.80
C THR A 106 -11.95 18.33 7.94
N ASP A 107 -12.59 17.39 8.62
CA ASP A 107 -13.24 17.60 9.92
C ASP A 107 -12.31 17.30 11.11
N LEU A 108 -11.01 17.06 10.84
CA LEU A 108 -9.99 16.61 11.79
C LEU A 108 -9.06 17.77 12.17
N CYS A 109 -9.33 18.42 13.29
CA CYS A 109 -8.36 19.29 13.96
C CYS A 109 -7.41 18.47 14.84
N LEU A 110 -6.31 19.10 15.31
CA LEU A 110 -5.31 18.42 16.14
C LEU A 110 -5.91 17.71 17.36
N SER A 111 -6.83 18.36 18.09
CA SER A 111 -7.47 17.75 19.26
C SER A 111 -8.26 16.49 18.90
N LYS A 112 -9.01 16.50 17.79
CA LYS A 112 -9.72 15.31 17.29
C LYS A 112 -8.78 14.20 16.83
N LEU A 113 -7.66 14.55 16.20
CA LEU A 113 -6.64 13.57 15.79
C LEU A 113 -6.03 12.86 17.00
N GLN A 114 -5.77 13.59 18.09
CA GLN A 114 -5.26 13.06 19.36
C GLN A 114 -6.33 12.22 20.09
N GLU A 115 -7.51 12.79 20.32
CA GLU A 115 -8.62 12.13 21.03
C GLU A 115 -9.02 10.80 20.37
N LYS A 116 -9.10 10.78 19.04
CA LYS A 116 -9.48 9.60 18.26
C LYS A 116 -8.30 8.68 17.91
N LYS A 117 -7.10 8.94 18.45
CA LYS A 117 -5.90 8.11 18.31
C LYS A 117 -5.43 7.88 16.86
N PHE A 118 -5.51 8.92 16.02
CA PHE A 118 -4.92 8.90 14.68
C PHE A 118 -3.38 9.00 14.71
N LEU A 119 -2.85 9.68 15.73
CA LEU A 119 -1.41 9.85 15.93
C LEU A 119 -0.86 8.69 16.77
N VAL A 120 0.16 8.00 16.26
CA VAL A 120 0.95 7.00 16.99
C VAL A 120 2.37 7.49 17.07
N ASN A 121 2.94 7.62 18.27
CA ASN A 121 4.25 8.26 18.50
C ASN A 121 4.35 9.66 17.88
N ASP A 122 3.26 10.43 17.96
CA ASP A 122 3.10 11.75 17.31
C ASP A 122 3.33 11.76 15.79
N LYS A 123 3.15 10.61 15.13
CA LYS A 123 3.22 10.48 13.67
C LYS A 123 1.83 10.35 13.09
N LEU A 124 1.54 11.14 12.06
CA LEU A 124 0.35 10.98 11.23
C LEU A 124 0.70 10.22 9.95
N LYS A 125 -0.09 9.20 9.62
CA LYS A 125 0.03 8.46 8.35
C LYS A 125 -1.13 8.82 7.42
N ILE A 126 -0.80 9.18 6.18
CA ILE A 126 -1.76 9.48 5.12
C ILE A 126 -1.44 8.62 3.90
N GLU A 127 -2.43 7.92 3.38
CA GLU A 127 -2.32 7.16 2.14
C GLU A 127 -2.95 7.95 0.98
N VAL A 128 -2.32 7.88 -0.18
CA VAL A 128 -2.72 8.60 -1.39
C VAL A 128 -2.94 7.59 -2.50
N HIS A 129 -4.13 7.61 -3.08
CA HIS A 129 -4.51 6.80 -4.23
C HIS A 129 -4.79 7.74 -5.39
N ILE A 130 -4.21 7.46 -6.55
CA ILE A 130 -4.38 8.29 -7.76
C ILE A 130 -4.64 7.35 -8.93
N SER A 131 -5.68 7.63 -9.69
CA SER A 131 -5.95 6.99 -10.97
C SER A 131 -6.23 8.05 -12.01
N VAL A 132 -5.44 8.04 -13.09
CA VAL A 132 -5.60 8.97 -14.21
C VAL A 132 -6.32 8.23 -15.33
N SER A 133 -7.49 8.73 -15.72
CA SER A 133 -8.37 8.08 -16.72
C SER A 133 -8.15 8.62 -18.13
N TYR A 134 -7.73 9.89 -18.26
CA TYR A 134 -7.56 10.52 -19.57
C TYR A 134 -6.44 11.57 -19.55
N ASN A 135 -5.58 11.52 -20.57
CA ASN A 135 -4.45 12.41 -20.75
C ASN A 135 -4.65 13.26 -22.01
N ARG A 136 -4.50 14.59 -21.87
CA ARG A 136 -4.44 15.52 -23.00
C ARG A 136 -3.09 16.26 -23.01
N GLY A 137 -2.56 16.51 -24.21
CA GLY A 137 -1.28 17.19 -24.43
C GLY A 137 -0.06 16.28 -24.32
N ALA A 138 1.14 16.85 -24.50
CA ALA A 138 2.40 16.12 -24.37
C ALA A 138 2.57 15.52 -22.95
N LYS A 139 3.40 14.48 -22.85
CA LYS A 139 3.88 13.93 -21.57
C LYS A 139 4.60 15.03 -20.77
N ASP A 140 4.70 14.85 -19.45
CA ASP A 140 5.30 15.86 -18.58
C ASP A 140 6.74 16.18 -19.02
N PRO A 141 7.10 17.47 -19.18
CA PRO A 141 8.46 17.86 -19.61
C PRO A 141 9.53 17.45 -18.59
N TYR A 142 9.09 17.22 -17.36
CA TYR A 142 9.82 16.51 -16.32
C TYR A 142 8.98 15.29 -15.98
N GLU A 143 9.02 14.24 -16.80
CA GLU A 143 8.98 12.91 -16.20
C GLU A 143 10.18 12.90 -15.25
N LEU A 144 9.97 13.16 -13.95
CA LEU A 144 10.80 12.47 -12.95
C LEU A 144 10.85 11.06 -13.48
N PRO A 145 12.05 10.51 -13.76
CA PRO A 145 12.13 9.20 -14.39
C PRO A 145 11.18 8.35 -13.60
N GLU A 146 10.09 7.86 -14.25
CA GLU A 146 9.24 6.82 -13.65
C GLU A 146 10.26 5.91 -13.03
N LYS A 147 10.36 5.87 -11.68
CA LYS A 147 11.54 5.35 -10.97
C LYS A 147 12.05 4.21 -11.81
N LYS A 148 13.11 4.45 -12.61
CA LYS A 148 13.27 3.67 -13.86
C LYS A 148 13.10 2.24 -13.41
N ASN A 149 12.40 1.42 -14.19
CA ASN A 149 12.64 -0.01 -14.11
C ASN A 149 14.08 -0.28 -14.61
N GLU A 150 15.04 0.50 -14.09
CA GLU A 150 16.46 0.35 -14.10
C GLU A 150 16.63 -0.96 -13.38
N MET A 151 16.90 -1.95 -14.22
CA MET A 151 17.35 -3.21 -13.74
C MET A 151 18.75 -3.00 -13.21
N VAL A 152 18.88 -3.17 -11.91
CA VAL A 152 20.14 -3.13 -11.19
C VAL A 152 20.62 -4.57 -11.10
N ASN A 153 21.90 -4.79 -11.42
CA ASN A 153 22.51 -6.09 -11.25
C ASN A 153 22.80 -6.34 -9.75
N VAL A 154 22.16 -7.35 -9.17
CA VAL A 154 22.39 -7.82 -7.81
C VAL A 154 22.84 -9.28 -7.88
N ASN A 155 24.09 -9.56 -7.52
CA ASN A 155 24.68 -10.91 -7.52
C ASN A 155 24.49 -11.68 -8.84
N GLY A 156 24.53 -10.99 -9.98
CA GLY A 156 24.38 -11.60 -11.31
C GLY A 156 22.92 -11.73 -11.79
N PHE A 157 21.97 -11.14 -11.08
CA PHE A 157 20.55 -11.05 -11.46
C PHE A 157 20.17 -9.60 -11.76
N GLN A 158 19.42 -9.39 -12.84
CA GLN A 158 18.83 -8.09 -13.13
C GLN A 158 17.52 -7.96 -12.33
N VAL A 159 17.43 -6.99 -11.43
CA VAL A 159 16.23 -6.76 -10.60
C VAL A 159 15.84 -5.29 -10.62
N LEU A 160 14.56 -4.98 -10.45
CA LEU A 160 14.11 -3.59 -10.38
C LEU A 160 14.76 -2.88 -9.19
N ASP A 161 15.11 -1.60 -9.35
CA ASP A 161 15.67 -0.77 -8.25
C ASP A 161 14.79 -0.83 -6.97
N SER A 162 13.46 -0.85 -7.13
CA SER A 162 12.51 -1.02 -6.02
C SER A 162 12.68 -2.32 -5.22
N GLN A 163 13.24 -3.36 -5.84
CA GLN A 163 13.43 -4.70 -5.27
C GLN A 163 14.86 -4.95 -4.78
N VAL A 164 15.80 -4.04 -5.04
CA VAL A 164 17.23 -4.20 -4.67
C VAL A 164 17.41 -4.47 -3.18
N LYS A 165 16.65 -3.79 -2.30
CA LYS A 165 16.72 -4.02 -0.86
C LYS A 165 16.33 -5.44 -0.48
N SER A 166 15.23 -5.95 -1.04
CA SER A 166 14.75 -7.32 -0.82
C SER A 166 15.76 -8.35 -1.35
N ALA A 167 16.26 -8.14 -2.57
CA ALA A 167 17.25 -9.01 -3.20
C ALA A 167 18.55 -9.09 -2.37
N ASN A 168 19.09 -7.94 -1.96
CA ASN A 168 20.28 -7.89 -1.10
C ASN A 168 20.06 -8.58 0.24
N TRP A 169 18.90 -8.37 0.87
CA TRP A 169 18.57 -9.03 2.12
C TRP A 169 18.54 -10.55 1.98
N ILE A 170 17.94 -11.09 0.91
CA ILE A 170 17.90 -12.52 0.62
C ILE A 170 19.32 -13.08 0.48
N PHE A 171 20.16 -12.47 -0.35
CA PHE A 171 21.51 -13.00 -0.59
C PHE A 171 22.46 -12.82 0.58
N THR A 172 22.23 -11.82 1.43
CA THR A 172 23.00 -11.64 2.66
C THR A 172 22.60 -12.66 3.73
N THR A 173 21.29 -12.92 3.86
CA THR A 173 20.75 -13.79 4.91
C THR A 173 20.82 -15.28 4.54
N TYR A 174 20.60 -15.58 3.27
CA TYR A 174 20.52 -16.93 2.71
C TYR A 174 21.38 -17.02 1.44
N PRO A 175 22.71 -16.86 1.55
CA PRO A 175 23.61 -16.86 0.40
C PRO A 175 23.52 -18.15 -0.43
N GLU A 176 23.15 -19.28 0.20
CA GLU A 176 22.96 -20.57 -0.46
C GLU A 176 21.85 -20.58 -1.51
N THR A 177 20.93 -19.61 -1.45
CA THR A 177 19.73 -19.49 -2.29
C THR A 177 20.02 -19.68 -3.77
N ALA A 178 21.11 -19.10 -4.27
CA ALA A 178 21.43 -19.11 -5.70
C ALA A 178 22.88 -19.56 -6.03
N LEU A 179 23.54 -20.30 -5.14
CA LEU A 179 24.95 -20.73 -5.35
C LEU A 179 25.14 -21.63 -6.58
N HIS A 180 24.17 -22.50 -6.88
CA HIS A 180 24.28 -23.51 -7.95
C HIS A 180 23.02 -23.56 -8.81
N ILE A 181 22.61 -22.41 -9.35
CA ILE A 181 21.46 -22.35 -10.24
C ILE A 181 21.80 -22.89 -11.65
N HIS A 182 20.84 -23.58 -12.26
CA HIS A 182 20.98 -24.13 -13.61
C HIS A 182 20.88 -23.08 -14.74
N PRO A 183 19.97 -22.07 -14.67
CA PRO A 183 19.85 -21.07 -15.71
C PRO A 183 21.14 -20.27 -15.90
N ARG A 184 21.65 -20.24 -17.14
CA ARG A 184 22.80 -19.41 -17.53
C ARG A 184 22.40 -18.15 -18.29
N ASP A 185 21.28 -18.23 -19.01
CA ASP A 185 20.72 -17.10 -19.74
C ASP A 185 20.29 -15.97 -18.77
N PRO A 186 20.75 -14.72 -18.96
CA PRO A 186 20.43 -13.60 -18.08
C PRO A 186 18.94 -13.28 -17.96
N GLN A 187 18.16 -13.42 -19.04
CA GLN A 187 16.72 -13.15 -19.02
C GLN A 187 16.00 -14.24 -18.21
N VAL A 188 16.40 -15.49 -18.38
CA VAL A 188 15.85 -16.61 -17.60
C VAL A 188 16.20 -16.48 -16.12
N LYS A 189 17.45 -16.10 -15.78
CA LYS A 189 17.84 -15.80 -14.39
C LYS A 189 16.96 -14.72 -13.76
N THR A 190 16.67 -13.67 -14.53
CA THR A 190 15.83 -12.54 -14.12
C THR A 190 14.39 -12.98 -13.85
N ALA A 191 13.81 -13.81 -14.73
CA ALA A 191 12.46 -14.33 -14.54
C ALA A 191 12.34 -15.15 -13.24
N TYR A 192 13.29 -16.06 -12.97
CA TYR A 192 13.31 -16.81 -11.71
C TYR A 192 13.51 -15.91 -10.49
N MET A 193 14.38 -14.91 -10.58
CA MET A 193 14.57 -13.95 -9.49
C MET A 193 13.29 -13.16 -9.18
N ASN A 194 12.53 -12.76 -10.20
CA ASN A 194 11.26 -12.06 -10.01
C ASN A 194 10.20 -12.96 -9.34
N ILE A 195 10.14 -14.24 -9.73
CA ILE A 195 9.28 -15.24 -9.08
C ILE A 195 9.66 -15.35 -7.59
N LEU A 196 10.95 -15.47 -7.30
CA LEU A 196 11.46 -15.54 -5.93
C LEU A 196 11.07 -14.31 -5.10
N LEU A 197 11.34 -13.11 -5.62
CA LEU A 197 11.03 -11.85 -4.94
C LEU A 197 9.53 -11.69 -4.70
N THR A 198 8.70 -12.05 -5.67
CA THR A 198 7.24 -12.01 -5.56
C THR A 198 6.76 -12.92 -4.41
N MET A 199 7.27 -14.15 -4.33
CA MET A 199 6.91 -15.07 -3.26
C MET A 199 7.41 -14.61 -1.90
N TYR A 200 8.63 -14.06 -1.84
CA TYR A 200 9.17 -13.46 -0.61
C TYR A 200 8.26 -12.32 -0.13
N GLU A 201 7.93 -11.37 -1.00
CA GLU A 201 7.09 -10.22 -0.66
C GLU A 201 5.71 -10.69 -0.19
N LYS A 202 5.09 -11.65 -0.89
CA LYS A 202 3.81 -12.23 -0.46
C LYS A 202 3.92 -12.90 0.92
N LEU A 203 4.90 -13.77 1.15
CA LEU A 203 5.00 -14.56 2.39
C LEU A 203 5.46 -13.78 3.63
N TYR A 204 6.18 -12.68 3.44
CA TYR A 204 6.74 -11.89 4.54
C TYR A 204 5.99 -10.58 4.78
N ASN A 205 5.40 -9.98 3.76
CA ASN A 205 4.78 -8.66 3.88
C ASN A 205 3.24 -8.69 3.87
N SER A 206 2.61 -9.77 3.39
CA SER A 206 1.14 -9.88 3.43
C SER A 206 0.63 -10.37 4.80
N PRO A 207 -0.45 -9.77 5.35
CA PRO A 207 -1.10 -10.28 6.55
C PRO A 207 -1.83 -11.60 6.27
N LEU A 208 -1.94 -12.44 7.31
CA LEU A 208 -2.45 -13.83 7.22
C LEU A 208 -3.84 -13.96 6.59
N HIS A 209 -4.73 -12.99 6.82
CA HIS A 209 -6.12 -13.03 6.34
C HIS A 209 -6.26 -12.62 4.86
N GLU A 210 -5.20 -12.09 4.23
CA GLU A 210 -5.17 -11.72 2.81
C GLU A 210 -4.69 -12.87 1.89
N PHE A 211 -4.30 -14.02 2.46
CA PHE A 211 -3.91 -15.18 1.66
C PHE A 211 -5.13 -15.94 1.16
N THR A 212 -5.27 -16.00 -0.15
CA THR A 212 -6.23 -16.89 -0.82
C THR A 212 -5.63 -18.28 -1.03
N ASP A 213 -6.48 -19.29 -1.27
CA ASP A 213 -6.00 -20.64 -1.63
C ASP A 213 -5.21 -20.62 -2.95
N GLU A 214 -5.63 -19.75 -3.88
CA GLU A 214 -4.96 -19.53 -5.16
C GLU A 214 -3.57 -18.91 -4.99
N ASP A 215 -3.42 -17.92 -4.10
CA ASP A 215 -2.10 -17.36 -3.76
C ASP A 215 -1.14 -18.44 -3.26
N LEU A 216 -1.61 -19.33 -2.38
CA LEU A 216 -0.79 -20.40 -1.81
C LEU A 216 -0.43 -21.45 -2.85
N ALA A 217 -1.36 -21.80 -3.75
CA ALA A 217 -1.09 -22.67 -4.88
C ALA A 217 -0.04 -22.07 -5.83
N ASN A 218 -0.14 -20.77 -6.11
CA ASN A 218 0.82 -20.05 -6.95
C ASN A 218 2.21 -20.00 -6.32
N VAL A 219 2.31 -19.74 -5.00
CA VAL A 219 3.58 -19.80 -4.27
C VAL A 219 4.16 -21.21 -4.28
N PHE A 220 3.33 -22.25 -4.10
CA PHE A 220 3.80 -23.63 -4.15
C PHE A 220 4.34 -24.01 -5.53
N LYS A 221 3.64 -23.61 -6.60
CA LYS A 221 4.08 -23.82 -7.98
C LYS A 221 5.41 -23.10 -8.26
N GLY A 222 5.53 -21.83 -7.86
CA GLY A 222 6.78 -21.06 -8.00
C GLY A 222 7.95 -21.68 -7.25
N LEU A 223 7.73 -22.26 -6.07
CA LEU A 223 8.76 -22.99 -5.32
C LEU A 223 9.23 -24.26 -6.06
N LEU A 224 8.33 -24.98 -6.72
CA LEU A 224 8.69 -26.14 -7.54
C LEU A 224 9.55 -25.70 -8.73
N ASP A 225 9.14 -24.66 -9.44
CA ASP A 225 9.86 -24.12 -10.59
C ASP A 225 11.27 -23.65 -10.21
N LEU A 226 11.41 -22.93 -9.09
CA LEU A 226 12.71 -22.50 -8.56
C LEU A 226 13.60 -23.67 -8.16
N ARG A 227 13.04 -24.70 -7.52
CA ARG A 227 13.79 -25.90 -7.14
C ARG A 227 14.33 -26.63 -8.36
N GLN A 228 13.52 -26.77 -9.42
CA GLN A 228 13.96 -27.35 -10.68
C GLN A 228 15.09 -26.52 -11.32
N ALA A 229 15.02 -25.20 -11.18
CA ALA A 229 16.08 -24.28 -11.60
C ALA A 229 17.33 -24.28 -10.70
N GLY A 230 17.37 -25.10 -9.65
CA GLY A 230 18.55 -25.27 -8.78
C GLY A 230 18.64 -24.28 -7.60
N PHE A 231 17.60 -23.47 -7.37
CA PHE A 231 17.55 -22.58 -6.22
C PHE A 231 17.33 -23.37 -4.91
N LYS A 232 18.10 -23.03 -3.87
CA LYS A 232 17.99 -23.63 -2.54
C LYS A 232 17.09 -22.79 -1.66
N MET A 233 15.79 -23.10 -1.68
CA MET A 233 14.74 -22.30 -1.03
C MET A 233 14.22 -22.87 0.31
N GLY A 234 15.08 -23.55 1.08
CA GLY A 234 14.67 -24.22 2.32
C GLY A 234 14.06 -23.29 3.37
N TRP A 235 14.56 -22.05 3.43
CA TRP A 235 14.04 -21.01 4.33
C TRP A 235 12.64 -20.54 3.93
N LEU A 236 12.38 -20.36 2.63
CA LEU A 236 11.09 -19.89 2.12
C LEU A 236 10.02 -20.98 2.26
N ARG A 237 10.40 -22.25 2.07
CA ARG A 237 9.53 -23.40 2.35
C ARG A 237 9.14 -23.46 3.82
N LYS A 238 10.10 -23.34 4.76
CA LYS A 238 9.81 -23.29 6.21
C LYS A 238 8.86 -22.14 6.57
N ARG A 239 8.99 -20.99 5.89
CA ARG A 239 8.06 -19.87 6.08
C ARG A 239 6.65 -20.22 5.59
N LEU A 240 6.52 -20.82 4.41
CA LEU A 240 5.24 -21.25 3.87
C LEU A 240 4.53 -22.24 4.81
N GLU A 241 5.27 -23.22 5.35
CA GLU A 241 4.74 -24.18 6.34
C GLU A 241 4.21 -23.46 7.60
N LYS A 242 4.90 -22.42 8.08
CA LYS A 242 4.42 -21.59 9.20
C LYS A 242 3.15 -20.81 8.85
N VAL A 243 3.03 -20.32 7.61
CA VAL A 243 1.83 -19.61 7.15
C VAL A 243 0.63 -20.56 7.10
N PHE A 244 0.80 -21.77 6.56
CA PHE A 244 -0.24 -22.80 6.58
C PHE A 244 -0.70 -23.14 8.01
N ALA A 245 0.24 -23.42 8.91
CA ALA A 245 -0.07 -23.75 10.30
C ALA A 245 -0.77 -22.59 11.03
N ALA A 246 -0.39 -21.34 10.74
CA ALA A 246 -1.04 -20.16 11.32
C ALA A 246 -2.47 -19.97 10.80
N ARG A 247 -2.72 -20.26 9.52
CA ARG A 247 -4.05 -20.14 8.91
C ARG A 247 -5.02 -21.21 9.42
N GLU A 248 -4.55 -22.44 9.61
CA GLU A 248 -5.34 -23.52 10.21
C GLU A 248 -5.75 -23.20 11.65
N LYS A 249 -4.85 -22.60 12.44
CA LYS A 249 -5.20 -22.11 13.79
C LYS A 249 -6.22 -20.99 13.75
N LEU A 250 -6.07 -20.04 12.81
CA LEU A 250 -6.97 -18.91 12.66
C LEU A 250 -8.39 -19.36 12.29
N SER A 251 -8.52 -20.30 11.35
CA SER A 251 -9.83 -20.86 10.98
C SER A 251 -10.50 -21.61 12.15
N GLY A 252 -9.71 -22.32 12.97
CA GLY A 252 -10.19 -22.93 14.20
C GLY A 252 -10.73 -21.91 15.21
N LEU A 253 -10.01 -20.81 15.44
CA LEU A 253 -10.45 -19.73 16.32
C LEU A 253 -11.71 -19.02 15.78
N GLU A 254 -11.80 -18.80 14.47
CA GLU A 254 -13.00 -18.23 13.84
C GLU A 254 -14.21 -19.15 13.98
N ALA A 255 -14.04 -20.46 13.86
CA ALA A 255 -15.10 -21.43 14.08
C ALA A 255 -15.59 -21.40 15.54
N GLN A 256 -14.68 -21.34 16.51
CA GLN A 256 -15.02 -21.19 17.93
C GLN A 256 -15.78 -19.88 18.22
N ALA A 257 -15.32 -18.77 17.66
CA ALA A 257 -15.98 -17.47 17.83
C ALA A 257 -17.41 -17.46 17.25
N ARG A 258 -17.64 -18.11 16.10
CA ARG A 258 -18.97 -18.28 15.52
C ARG A 258 -19.89 -19.11 16.41
N GLU A 259 -19.36 -20.17 17.01
CA GLU A 259 -20.13 -21.04 17.91
C GLU A 259 -20.53 -20.31 19.20
N LEU A 260 -19.60 -19.62 19.85
CA LEU A 260 -19.91 -18.75 21.00
C LEU A 260 -20.93 -17.66 20.63
N GLY A 261 -20.82 -17.10 19.42
CA GLY A 261 -21.79 -16.14 18.89
C GLY A 261 -23.20 -16.70 18.74
N LYS A 262 -23.37 -17.99 18.40
CA LYS A 262 -24.67 -18.67 18.36
C LYS A 262 -25.21 -18.89 19.77
N GLN A 263 -24.38 -19.40 20.68
CA GLN A 263 -24.78 -19.65 22.06
C GLN A 263 -25.26 -18.38 22.77
N LEU A 264 -24.58 -17.25 22.54
CA LEU A 264 -25.00 -15.95 23.06
C LEU A 264 -26.36 -15.48 22.50
N LYS A 265 -26.65 -15.77 21.22
CA LYS A 265 -27.97 -15.46 20.63
C LYS A 265 -29.08 -16.30 21.24
N ASP A 266 -28.84 -17.60 21.44
CA ASP A 266 -29.81 -18.51 22.05
C ASP A 266 -30.10 -18.14 23.50
N LEU A 267 -29.06 -17.88 24.31
CA LEU A 267 -29.21 -17.40 25.68
C LEU A 267 -30.01 -16.08 25.74
N LYS A 268 -29.74 -15.16 24.82
CA LYS A 268 -30.47 -13.89 24.73
C LYS A 268 -31.94 -14.12 24.40
N LEU A 269 -32.24 -15.06 23.50
CA LEU A 269 -33.61 -15.44 23.15
C LEU A 269 -34.35 -16.06 24.35
N GLN A 270 -33.71 -16.98 25.07
CA GLN A 270 -34.27 -17.58 26.29
C GLN A 270 -34.59 -16.53 27.37
N ILE A 271 -33.68 -15.58 27.60
CA ILE A 271 -33.91 -14.48 28.56
C ILE A 271 -35.07 -13.59 28.12
N SER A 272 -35.22 -13.29 26.82
CA SER A 272 -36.37 -12.52 26.34
C SER A 272 -37.70 -13.25 26.54
N THR A 273 -37.74 -14.56 26.29
CA THR A 273 -38.95 -15.37 26.48
C THR A 273 -39.36 -15.46 27.94
N LEU A 274 -38.39 -15.62 28.85
CA LEU A 274 -38.63 -15.63 30.30
C LEU A 274 -39.17 -14.27 30.78
N ARG A 275 -38.64 -13.15 30.28
CA ARG A 275 -39.12 -11.80 30.63
C ARG A 275 -40.53 -11.50 30.10
N SER A 276 -40.95 -12.12 29.01
CA SER A 276 -42.32 -12.00 28.50
C SER A 276 -43.33 -12.95 29.16
N SER A 277 -42.87 -13.84 30.05
CA SER A 277 -43.69 -14.85 30.73
C SER A 277 -43.96 -14.55 32.22
N CYS A 278 -43.39 -13.45 32.74
CA CYS A 278 -43.66 -12.88 34.07
C CYS A 278 -44.47 -11.59 33.91
#